data_AF-A0A5C6XIE6-F1
#
_entry.id   AF-A0A5C6XIE6-F1
#
_cell.length_a   1.000
_cell.length_b   1.000
_cell.length_c   1.000
_cell.angle_alpha   90.00
_cell.angle_beta   90.00
_cell.angle_gamma   90.00
#
_symmetry.space_group_name_H-M   'P 1'
#
loop_
_entity.id
_entity.type
_entity.pdbx_description
1 polymer ?
#
loop_
_entity_poly.entity_id
_entity_poly.type
_entity_poly.pdbx_seq_one_letter_code
_entity_poly.pdbx_strand_id
1 'polypeptide(L)'
;MATVVRDREGRVPGLVWAVSADDLERLDRCEGHPFAYRRKRLLVDTGEARRRRVHVYVKDDAEQALPTEAYLGVIWRAYRRHGFDEHGLSLALGGER
;
A
#
# COMPACT_ATOMS: atom_id res chain seq x y z
N MET A 1 0.03 11.20 0.74
CA MET A 1 -0.37 10.09 1.65
C MET A 1 -0.95 8.97 0.80
N ALA A 2 -0.84 7.71 1.25
CA ALA A 2 -1.52 6.58 0.64
C ALA A 2 -1.98 5.61 1.75
N THR A 3 -3.15 5.00 1.57
CA THR A 3 -3.67 3.94 2.44
C THR A 3 -4.52 2.99 1.61
N VAL A 4 -4.85 1.83 2.16
CA VAL A 4 -5.78 0.88 1.54
C VAL A 4 -7.06 0.78 2.37
N VAL A 5 -8.20 0.76 1.69
CA VAL A 5 -9.51 0.56 2.30
C VAL A 5 -10.07 -0.80 1.91
N ARG A 6 -11.03 -1.31 2.70
CA ARG A 6 -11.71 -2.56 2.35
C ARG A 6 -12.66 -2.29 1.19
N ASP A 7 -12.42 -2.96 0.09
CA ASP A 7 -13.31 -3.01 -1.07
C ASP A 7 -13.36 -4.46 -1.57
N ARG A 8 -14.55 -4.95 -1.95
CA ARG A 8 -14.74 -6.35 -2.38
C ARG A 8 -14.17 -6.59 -3.78
N GLU A 9 -14.27 -5.60 -4.65
CA GLU A 9 -13.87 -5.65 -6.04
C GLU A 9 -12.48 -5.05 -6.24
N GLY A 10 -12.08 -4.14 -5.34
CA GLY A 10 -10.78 -3.49 -5.31
C GLY A 10 -9.61 -4.47 -5.26
N ARG A 11 -8.58 -4.12 -6.04
CA ARG A 11 -7.28 -4.79 -6.09
C ARG A 11 -6.21 -3.71 -6.11
N VAL A 12 -5.18 -3.88 -5.28
CA VAL A 12 -4.03 -2.97 -5.24
C VAL A 12 -2.77 -3.82 -5.43
N PRO A 13 -2.00 -3.63 -6.51
CA PRO A 13 -0.72 -4.31 -6.66
C PRO A 13 0.28 -3.77 -5.64
N GLY A 14 1.23 -4.62 -5.23
CA GLY A 14 2.22 -4.24 -4.24
C GLY A 14 3.41 -5.19 -4.21
N LEU A 15 4.42 -4.79 -3.45
CA LEU A 15 5.61 -5.59 -3.22
C LEU A 15 5.55 -6.20 -1.82
N VAL A 16 5.93 -7.48 -1.71
CA VAL A 16 6.06 -8.18 -0.44
C VAL A 16 7.54 -8.35 -0.12
N TRP A 17 7.95 -7.89 1.05
CA TRP A 17 9.34 -7.96 1.52
C TRP A 17 9.43 -8.91 2.72
N ALA A 18 10.50 -9.71 2.76
CA ALA A 18 10.89 -10.40 3.98
C ALA A 18 11.65 -9.40 4.88
N VAL A 19 11.18 -9.24 6.12
CA VAL A 19 11.76 -8.30 7.09
C VAL A 19 12.02 -9.01 8.42
N SER A 20 13.05 -8.59 9.15
CA SER A 20 13.31 -9.06 10.51
C SER A 20 12.34 -8.44 11.52
N ALA A 21 12.33 -8.96 12.76
CA ALA A 21 11.56 -8.36 13.84
C ALA A 21 12.05 -6.93 14.16
N ASP A 22 13.38 -6.73 14.19
CA ASP A 22 13.99 -5.42 14.45
C ASP A 22 13.66 -4.39 13.35
N ASP A 23 13.65 -4.83 12.09
CA ASP A 23 13.23 -3.97 10.96
C ASP A 23 11.75 -3.61 11.08
N LEU A 24 10.93 -4.56 11.53
CA LEU A 24 9.51 -4.33 11.73
C LEU A 24 9.25 -3.32 12.86
N GLU A 25 10.05 -3.30 13.92
CA GLU A 25 9.99 -2.26 14.96
C GLU A 25 10.47 -0.89 14.47
N ARG A 26 11.47 -0.86 13.58
CA ARG A 26 11.90 0.38 12.91
C ARG A 26 10.80 0.94 12.01
N LEU A 27 10.14 0.08 11.24
CA LEU A 27 8.99 0.44 10.41
C LEU A 27 7.85 0.99 11.26
N ASP A 28 7.55 0.39 12.42
CA ASP A 28 6.52 0.91 13.34
C ASP A 28 6.80 2.36 13.73
N ARG A 29 8.05 2.73 14.01
CA ARG A 29 8.42 4.13 14.33
C ARG A 29 8.29 5.04 13.11
N CYS A 30 8.74 4.61 11.94
CA CYS A 30 8.64 5.39 10.70
C CYS A 30 7.18 5.67 10.30
N GLU A 31 6.30 4.70 10.50
CA GLU A 31 4.88 4.78 10.16
C GLU A 31 4.04 5.44 11.28
N GLY A 32 4.67 5.79 12.41
CA GLY A 32 4.00 6.38 13.57
C GLY A 32 2.98 5.43 14.23
N HIS A 33 3.21 4.12 14.18
CA HIS A 33 2.37 3.12 14.81
C HIS A 33 2.34 3.29 16.34
N PRO A 34 1.17 3.22 17.01
CA PRO A 34 -0.17 2.91 16.47
C PRO A 34 -1.05 4.12 16.11
N PHE A 35 -0.52 5.35 16.16
CA PHE A 35 -1.32 6.57 16.08
C PHE A 35 -1.53 7.08 14.65
N ALA A 36 -0.47 7.16 13.84
CA ALA A 36 -0.57 7.64 12.46
C ALA A 36 -1.07 6.54 11.51
N TYR A 37 -0.46 5.35 11.59
CA TYR A 37 -0.90 4.14 10.89
C TYR A 37 -1.01 2.95 11.84
N ARG A 38 -2.02 2.10 11.62
CA ARG A 38 -2.16 0.82 12.33
C ARG A 38 -1.61 -0.30 11.48
N ARG A 39 -0.69 -1.08 12.06
CA ARG A 39 -0.21 -2.31 11.47
C ARG A 39 -1.27 -3.40 11.55
N LYS A 40 -1.64 -3.96 10.40
CA LYS A 40 -2.62 -5.05 10.27
C LYS A 40 -1.98 -6.26 9.59
N ARG A 41 -2.53 -7.45 9.85
CA ARG A 41 -2.16 -8.67 9.12
C ARG A 41 -3.20 -8.97 8.06
N LEU A 42 -2.80 -8.92 6.79
CA LEU A 42 -3.67 -9.20 5.65
C LEU A 42 -3.20 -10.47 4.93
N LEU A 43 -4.14 -11.20 4.33
CA LEU A 43 -3.82 -12.27 3.38
C LEU A 43 -3.71 -11.64 1.99
N VAL A 44 -2.56 -11.81 1.35
CA VAL A 44 -2.31 -11.31 -0.01
C VAL A 44 -2.08 -12.47 -0.97
N ASP A 45 -2.45 -12.23 -2.22
CA ASP A 45 -2.05 -13.08 -3.34
C ASP A 45 -0.64 -12.68 -3.78
N THR A 46 0.19 -13.68 -4.10
CA THR A 46 1.58 -13.48 -4.55
C THR A 46 1.83 -14.15 -5.90
N GLY A 47 0.78 -14.68 -6.54
CA GLY A 47 0.89 -15.54 -7.73
C GLY A 47 1.30 -16.99 -7.40
N GLU A 48 1.66 -17.28 -6.14
CA GLU A 48 1.96 -18.63 -5.67
C GLU A 48 0.69 -19.42 -5.32
N ALA A 49 0.83 -20.74 -5.21
CA ALA A 49 -0.26 -21.66 -4.85
C ALA A 49 -0.92 -21.35 -3.49
N ARG A 50 -0.24 -20.62 -2.59
CA ARG A 50 -0.77 -20.26 -1.27
C ARG A 50 -0.68 -18.76 -1.03
N ARG A 51 -1.77 -18.18 -0.53
CA ARG A 51 -1.79 -16.80 -0.04
C ARG A 51 -0.86 -16.66 1.16
N ARG A 52 -0.22 -15.49 1.25
CA ARG A 52 0.73 -15.16 2.33
C ARG A 52 0.07 -14.19 3.31
N ARG A 53 0.32 -14.37 4.60
CA ARG A 53 -0.10 -13.42 5.63
C ARG A 53 1.04 -12.42 5.86
N VAL A 54 0.78 -11.14 5.61
CA VAL A 54 1.78 -10.07 5.61
C VAL A 54 1.35 -8.93 6.52
N HIS A 55 2.33 -8.13 6.98
CA HIS A 55 2.07 -6.89 7.70
C HIS A 55 1.84 -5.75 6.71
N VAL A 56 0.79 -4.96 6.93
CA VAL A 56 0.45 -3.78 6.13
C VAL A 56 0.08 -2.64 7.07
N TYR A 57 0.56 -1.44 6.79
CA TYR A 57 0.20 -0.22 7.52
C TYR A 57 -1.02 0.42 6.87
N VAL A 58 -2.06 0.65 7.66
CA VAL A 58 -3.33 1.22 7.19
C VAL A 58 -3.68 2.42 8.07
N LYS A 59 -4.01 3.55 7.44
CA LYS A 59 -4.60 4.69 8.11
C LYS A 59 -6.11 4.53 8.11
N ASP A 60 -6.70 4.31 9.29
CA ASP A 60 -8.13 4.05 9.46
C ASP A 60 -8.97 5.31 9.24
N ASP A 61 -8.49 6.46 9.73
CA ASP A 61 -9.17 7.76 9.63
C ASP A 61 -8.55 8.60 8.50
N ALA A 62 -8.43 8.02 7.31
CA ALA A 62 -7.93 8.73 6.14
C ALA A 62 -9.05 9.46 5.41
N GLU A 63 -8.95 10.78 5.34
CA GLU A 63 -9.73 11.58 4.40
C GLU A 63 -9.21 11.38 2.98
N GLN A 64 -10.12 11.35 2.01
CA GLN A 64 -9.75 11.32 0.60
C GLN A 64 -9.13 12.66 0.22
N ALA A 65 -7.83 12.67 0.03
CA ALA A 65 -7.06 13.83 -0.40
C ALA A 65 -6.05 13.40 -1.44
N LEU A 66 -5.85 14.25 -2.45
CA LEU A 66 -4.83 14.01 -3.46
C LEU A 66 -3.43 14.03 -2.81
N PRO A 67 -2.54 13.09 -3.18
CA PRO A 67 -1.15 13.17 -2.78
C PRO A 67 -0.47 14.40 -3.40
N THR A 68 0.63 14.85 -2.80
CA THR A 68 1.51 15.81 -3.47
C THR A 68 2.09 15.19 -4.75
N GLU A 69 2.37 16.02 -5.75
CA GLU A 69 2.94 15.58 -7.02
C GLU A 69 4.27 14.82 -6.82
N ALA A 70 5.13 15.32 -5.92
CA ALA A 70 6.39 14.66 -5.61
C ALA A 70 6.21 13.23 -5.06
N TYR A 71 5.24 13.04 -4.15
CA TYR A 71 4.93 11.73 -3.59
C TYR A 71 4.30 10.80 -4.63
N LEU A 72 3.36 11.31 -5.42
CA LEU A 72 2.76 10.56 -6.52
C LEU A 72 3.81 10.11 -7.54
N GLY A 73 4.75 10.98 -7.91
CA GLY A 73 5.83 10.66 -8.84
C GLY A 73 6.73 9.52 -8.35
N VAL A 74 6.90 9.34 -7.04
CA VAL A 74 7.63 8.18 -6.47
C VAL A 74 6.85 6.89 -6.71
N ILE A 75 5.55 6.88 -6.40
CA ILE A 75 4.68 5.71 -6.58
C ILE A 75 4.57 5.34 -8.06
N TRP A 76 4.34 6.33 -8.93
CA TRP A 76 4.22 6.13 -10.36
C TRP A 76 5.48 5.50 -10.97
N ARG A 77 6.67 5.99 -10.60
CA ARG A 77 7.94 5.39 -11.04
C ARG A 77 8.11 3.95 -10.54
N ALA A 78 7.63 3.63 -9.34
CA ALA A 78 7.66 2.27 -8.82
C ALA A 78 6.72 1.35 -9.59
N TYR A 79 5.49 1.79 -9.92
CA TYR A 79 4.55 1.04 -10.75
C TYR A 79 5.19 0.67 -12.09
N ARG A 80 5.75 1.66 -12.80
CA ARG A 80 6.48 1.46 -14.06
C ARG A 80 7.64 0.48 -13.93
N ARG A 81 8.46 0.63 -12.89
CA ARG A 81 9.64 -0.21 -12.66
C ARG A 81 9.27 -1.68 -12.44
N HIS A 82 8.15 -1.93 -11.78
CA HIS A 82 7.72 -3.29 -11.41
C HIS A 82 6.63 -3.86 -12.34
N GLY A 83 6.28 -3.14 -13.42
CA GLY A 83 5.28 -3.59 -14.40
C GLY A 83 3.87 -3.66 -13.82
N PHE A 84 3.54 -2.85 -12.82
CA PHE A 84 2.18 -2.75 -12.30
C PHE A 84 1.31 -1.91 -13.22
N ASP A 85 0.03 -2.25 -13.29
CA ASP A 85 -0.94 -1.51 -14.08
C ASP A 85 -1.11 -0.07 -13.54
N GLU A 86 -0.65 0.89 -14.33
CA GLU A 86 -0.74 2.33 -14.04
C GLU A 86 -2.19 2.84 -14.11
N HIS A 87 -3.09 2.14 -14.81
CA HIS A 87 -4.49 2.54 -14.91
C HIS A 87 -5.18 2.52 -13.53
N GLY A 88 -4.90 1.51 -12.71
CA GLY A 88 -5.39 1.47 -11.33
C GLY A 88 -4.95 2.67 -10.48
N LEU A 89 -3.74 3.21 -10.72
CA LEU A 89 -3.27 4.42 -10.04
C LEU A 89 -3.98 5.68 -10.56
N SER A 90 -4.23 5.78 -11.86
CA SER A 90 -5.02 6.86 -12.45
C SER A 90 -6.45 6.90 -11.93
N LEU A 91 -7.11 5.74 -11.82
CA LEU A 91 -8.46 5.63 -11.24
C LEU A 91 -8.50 6.11 -9.78
N ALA A 92 -7.49 5.76 -8.98
CA ALA A 92 -7.39 6.20 -7.60
C ALA A 92 -7.24 7.74 -7.45
N LEU A 93 -6.83 8.44 -8.51
CA LEU A 93 -6.73 9.90 -8.56
C LEU A 93 -7.99 10.57 -9.15
N GLY A 94 -9.03 9.79 -9.49
CA GLY A 94 -10.26 10.31 -10.11
C GLY A 94 -10.25 10.29 -11.64
N GLY A 95 -9.36 9.52 -12.27
CA GLY A 95 -9.41 9.26 -13.72
C GLY A 95 -10.68 8.49 -14.11
N GLU A 96 -11.17 8.71 -15.33
CA GLU A 96 -12.33 7.99 -15.87
C GLU A 96 -12.00 6.51 -16.12
N ARG A 97 -13.01 5.64 -15.95
CA ARG A 97 -12.93 4.18 -16.14
C ARG A 97 -13.01 3.77 -17.60
#